data_AF-A0A377CIT0-F1
#
_entry.id   AF-A0A377CIT0-F1
#
_cell.length_a   1.000
_cell.length_b   1.000
_cell.length_c   1.000
_cell.angle_alpha   90.00
_cell.angle_beta   90.00
_cell.angle_gamma   90.00
#
_symmetry.space_group_name_H-M   'P 1'
#
loop_
_entity.id
_entity.type
_entity.pdbx_description
1 polymer ?
#
loop_
_entity_poly.entity_id
_entity_poly.type
_entity_poly.pdbx_seq_one_letter_code
_entity_poly.pdbx_strand_id
1 'polypeptide(L)'
;MGRQLIQAALALEGVQLGAALEREGSSLLGSDAGELAGAGKTGVTVQSSLDAIKDDFDVFIDFTRPEGTLNHLAFVASMAKGW
;
A
#
# COMPACT_ATOMS: atom_id res chain seq x y z
N MET A 1 -7.39 -4.95 -8.03
CA MET A 1 -5.94 -5.24 -7.99
C MET A 1 -5.38 -5.14 -6.58
N GLY A 2 -5.61 -4.06 -5.82
CA GLY A 2 -5.07 -3.95 -4.45
C GLY A 2 -5.29 -5.16 -3.53
N ARG A 3 -6.52 -5.70 -3.48
CA ARG A 3 -6.83 -6.92 -2.70
C ARG A 3 -6.02 -8.14 -3.15
N GLN A 4 -5.87 -8.33 -4.46
CA GLN A 4 -5.08 -9.43 -5.01
C GLN A 4 -3.59 -9.29 -4.69
N LEU A 5 -3.05 -8.07 -4.70
CA LEU A 5 -1.66 -7.80 -4.31
C LEU A 5 -1.44 -8.08 -2.82
N ILE A 6 -2.40 -7.72 -1.96
CA ILE A 6 -2.35 -8.06 -0.53
C ILE A 6 -2.31 -9.58 -0.34
N GLN A 7 -3.21 -10.32 -0.99
CA GLN A 7 -3.21 -11.79 -0.92
C GLN A 7 -1.90 -12.39 -1.42
N ALA A 8 -1.35 -11.88 -2.52
CA ALA A 8 -0.09 -12.36 -3.07
C ALA A 8 1.10 -12.08 -2.15
N ALA A 9 1.18 -10.89 -1.55
CA ALA A 9 2.22 -10.53 -0.60
C ALA A 9 2.20 -11.43 0.64
N LEU A 10 0.99 -11.74 1.17
CA LEU A 10 0.83 -12.60 2.34
C LEU A 10 1.10 -14.09 2.05
N ALA A 11 1.01 -14.51 0.78
CA ALA A 11 1.26 -15.89 0.37
C ALA A 11 2.73 -16.18 0.01
N LEU A 12 3.58 -15.15 -0.06
CA LEU A 12 4.97 -15.27 -0.50
C LEU A 12 5.93 -15.19 0.68
N GLU A 13 6.72 -16.24 0.88
CA GLU A 13 7.75 -16.26 1.92
C GLU A 13 8.81 -15.18 1.66
N GLY A 14 9.21 -14.46 2.71
CA GLY A 14 10.16 -13.36 2.62
C GLY A 14 9.56 -12.03 2.17
N VAL A 15 8.24 -11.95 1.98
CA VAL A 15 7.52 -10.70 1.71
C VAL A 15 6.56 -10.38 2.86
N GLN A 16 6.48 -9.10 3.21
CA GLN A 16 5.54 -8.59 4.20
C GLN A 16 4.72 -7.44 3.60
N LEU A 17 3.43 -7.40 3.90
CA LEU A 17 2.61 -6.23 3.66
C LEU A 17 3.01 -5.13 4.66
N GLY A 18 3.71 -4.12 4.19
CA GLY A 18 4.15 -2.99 5.02
C GLY A 18 3.12 -1.88 5.15
N ALA A 19 2.51 -1.49 4.03
CA ALA A 19 1.54 -0.41 3.96
C ALA A 19 0.42 -0.68 2.95
N ALA A 20 -0.72 -0.03 3.15
CA ALA A 20 -1.83 0.01 2.20
C ALA A 20 -2.33 1.45 2.04
N LEU A 21 -2.37 1.93 0.80
CA LEU A 21 -2.76 3.30 0.47
C LEU A 21 -4.05 3.31 -0.36
N GLU A 22 -4.95 4.24 -0.04
CA GLU A 22 -6.12 4.57 -0.85
C GLU A 22 -6.26 6.08 -1.01
N ARG A 23 -7.11 6.50 -1.94
CA ARG A 23 -7.36 7.93 -2.13
C ARG A 23 -8.00 8.55 -0.88
N GLU A 24 -7.69 9.81 -0.63
CA GLU A 24 -8.37 10.61 0.40
C GLU A 24 -9.90 10.61 0.17
N GLY A 25 -10.65 10.53 1.27
CA GLY A 25 -12.11 10.45 1.25
C GLY A 25 -12.68 9.09 0.84
N SER A 26 -11.83 8.05 0.68
CA SER A 26 -12.32 6.68 0.55
C SER A 26 -13.00 6.21 1.84
N SER A 27 -14.10 5.47 1.73
CA SER A 27 -14.77 4.86 2.88
C SER A 27 -13.99 3.69 3.50
N LEU A 28 -12.88 3.29 2.86
CA LEU A 28 -12.04 2.19 3.31
C LEU A 28 -10.92 2.63 4.26
N LEU A 29 -10.68 3.94 4.38
CA LEU A 29 -9.66 4.49 5.26
C LEU A 29 -9.91 4.05 6.72
N GLY A 30 -8.84 3.67 7.43
CA GLY A 30 -8.93 3.15 8.79
C GLY A 30 -9.28 1.66 8.90
N SER A 31 -9.68 1.00 7.81
CA SER A 31 -9.91 -0.45 7.79
C SER A 31 -8.59 -1.23 7.79
N ASP A 32 -8.60 -2.49 8.23
CA ASP A 32 -7.47 -3.41 8.09
C ASP A 32 -7.38 -3.91 6.64
N ALA A 33 -6.20 -3.78 6.04
CA ALA A 33 -5.94 -4.16 4.65
C ALA A 33 -6.18 -5.66 4.40
N GLY A 34 -5.81 -6.51 5.37
CA GLY A 34 -6.01 -7.95 5.31
C GLY A 34 -7.47 -8.34 5.38
N GLU A 35 -8.26 -7.69 6.24
CA GLU A 35 -9.71 -7.91 6.31
C GLU A 35 -10.38 -7.52 4.99
N LEU A 36 -10.00 -6.39 4.39
CA LEU A 36 -10.49 -5.97 3.07
C LEU A 36 -10.12 -6.95 1.95
N ALA A 37 -9.00 -7.65 2.09
CA ALA A 37 -8.53 -8.66 1.16
C ALA A 37 -9.05 -10.07 1.45
N GLY A 38 -9.83 -10.26 2.52
CA GLY A 38 -10.32 -11.59 2.93
C GLY A 38 -9.21 -12.53 3.42
N ALA A 39 -8.08 -11.98 3.89
CA ALA A 39 -6.93 -12.73 4.37
C ALA A 39 -6.83 -12.76 5.91
N GLY A 40 -7.85 -12.26 6.61
CA GLY A 40 -7.81 -12.05 8.05
C GLY A 40 -7.05 -10.77 8.43
N LYS A 41 -6.99 -10.49 9.73
CA LYS A 41 -6.40 -9.24 10.24
C LYS A 41 -4.88 -9.25 10.09
N THR A 42 -4.34 -8.21 9.46
CA THR A 42 -2.89 -8.05 9.20
C THR A 42 -2.23 -7.02 10.12
N GLY A 43 -3.01 -6.13 10.73
CA GLY A 43 -2.52 -4.98 11.49
C GLY A 43 -2.16 -3.78 10.61
N VAL A 44 -2.20 -3.92 9.27
CA VAL A 44 -1.90 -2.84 8.34
C VAL A 44 -3.17 -2.02 8.10
N THR A 45 -3.20 -0.81 8.62
CA THR A 45 -4.32 0.12 8.42
C THR A 45 -4.23 0.78 7.05
N VAL A 46 -5.34 0.86 6.33
CA VAL A 46 -5.42 1.61 5.07
C VAL A 46 -5.35 3.11 5.36
N GLN A 47 -4.34 3.76 4.79
CA GLN A 47 -4.05 5.19 4.92
C GLN A 47 -4.32 5.93 3.60
N SER A 48 -4.42 7.26 3.67
CA SER A 48 -4.42 8.14 2.48
C SER A 48 -3.20 9.04 2.38
N SER A 49 -2.41 9.14 3.45
CA SER A 49 -1.22 9.97 3.49
C SER A 49 0.02 9.15 3.11
N LEU A 50 0.73 9.60 2.08
CA LEU A 50 2.03 9.03 1.70
C LEU A 50 3.08 9.20 2.81
N ASP A 51 3.06 10.34 3.51
CA ASP A 51 3.95 10.60 4.64
C ASP A 51 3.73 9.64 5.80
N ALA A 52 2.48 9.19 6.01
CA ALA A 52 2.13 8.29 7.10
C ALA A 52 2.64 6.86 6.88
N ILE A 53 3.00 6.49 5.65
CA ILE A 53 3.44 5.13 5.30
C ILE A 53 4.89 5.08 4.78
N LYS A 54 5.57 6.23 4.71
CA LYS A 54 6.83 6.37 3.98
C LYS A 54 7.95 5.47 4.50
N ASP A 55 7.93 5.10 5.77
CA ASP A 55 8.96 4.30 6.42
C ASP A 55 8.56 2.81 6.56
N ASP A 56 7.38 2.42 6.10
CA ASP A 56 6.79 1.10 6.35
C ASP A 56 6.98 0.10 5.20
N PHE A 57 7.65 0.47 4.10
CA PHE A 57 7.83 -0.40 2.93
C PHE A 57 9.18 -0.20 2.26
N ASP A 58 9.66 -1.18 1.51
CA ASP A 58 10.83 -1.01 0.64
C ASP A 58 10.43 -0.79 -0.82
N VAL A 59 9.37 -1.50 -1.25
CA VAL A 59 8.85 -1.50 -2.63
C VAL A 59 7.41 -1.00 -2.64
N PHE A 60 7.09 -0.09 -3.56
CA PHE A 60 5.73 0.43 -3.76
C PHE A 60 5.13 -0.17 -5.04
N ILE A 61 4.01 -0.89 -4.92
CA ILE A 61 3.32 -1.49 -6.07
C ILE A 61 2.06 -0.68 -6.37
N ASP A 62 2.01 -0.09 -7.57
CA ASP A 62 0.92 0.80 -7.99
C ASP A 62 0.14 0.26 -9.19
N PHE A 63 -1.15 0.02 -8.98
CA PHE A 63 -2.13 -0.32 -10.02
C PHE A 63 -3.33 0.65 -9.97
N THR A 64 -3.04 1.94 -9.84
CA THR A 64 -4.04 3.01 -9.87
C THR A 64 -4.17 3.62 -11.27
N ARG A 65 -4.74 4.83 -11.35
CA ARG A 65 -4.89 5.56 -12.62
C ARG A 65 -3.59 6.32 -12.94
N PRO A 66 -3.28 6.58 -14.22
CA PRO A 66 -2.05 7.26 -14.61
C PRO A 66 -1.75 8.54 -13.82
N GLU A 67 -2.78 9.36 -13.57
CA GLU A 67 -2.63 10.62 -12.85
C GLU A 67 -2.23 10.40 -11.38
N GLY A 68 -2.79 9.37 -10.74
CA GLY A 68 -2.41 8.98 -9.38
C GLY A 68 -0.99 8.43 -9.33
N THR A 69 -0.62 7.60 -10.31
CA THR A 69 0.72 7.03 -10.42
C THR A 69 1.80 8.08 -10.59
N LEU A 70 1.57 9.18 -11.33
CA LEU A 70 2.55 10.26 -11.43
C LEU A 70 2.85 10.92 -10.08
N ASN A 71 1.83 11.10 -9.23
CA ASN A 71 2.01 11.63 -7.88
C ASN A 71 2.77 10.64 -6.98
N HIS A 72 2.41 9.36 -7.03
CA HIS A 72 3.13 8.32 -6.28
C HIS A 72 4.59 8.20 -6.74
N LEU A 73 4.84 8.29 -8.05
CA LEU A 73 6.18 8.21 -8.61
C LEU A 73 7.06 9.38 -8.14
N ALA A 74 6.53 10.61 -8.16
CA ALA A 74 7.25 11.78 -7.65
C ALA A 74 7.60 11.63 -6.16
N PHE A 75 6.65 11.13 -5.36
CA PHE A 75 6.90 10.83 -3.95
C PHE A 75 7.97 9.75 -3.78
N VAL A 76 7.84 8.60 -4.45
CA VAL A 76 8.80 7.49 -4.32
C VAL A 76 10.19 7.89 -4.79
N ALA A 77 10.30 8.65 -5.88
CA ALA A 77 11.59 9.15 -6.37
C ALA A 77 12.26 10.14 -5.40
N SER A 78 11.49 10.85 -4.57
CA SER A 78 12.05 11.70 -3.52
C SER A 78 12.57 10.91 -2.32
N MET A 79 12.09 9.67 -2.14
CA MET A 79 12.62 8.78 -1.12
C MET A 79 13.92 8.18 -1.65
N ALA A 80 14.99 8.23 -0.86
CA ALA A 80 16.25 7.56 -1.18
C ALA A 80 16.16 6.03 -1.01
N LYS A 81 15.08 5.40 -1.49
CA LYS A 81 14.92 3.95 -1.48
C LYS A 81 15.78 3.37 -2.60
N GLY A 82 17.02 3.08 -2.25
CA GLY A 82 17.99 2.42 -3.13
C GLY A 82 17.53 1.02 -3.47
N TRP A 83 17.79 0.61 -4.72
CA TRP A 83 17.76 -0.79 -5.15
C TRP A 83 19.15 -1.38 -4.94
#